data_AF-A0A319B647-F1
#
_entry.id   AF-A0A319B647-F1
#
_cell.length_a   1.000
_cell.length_b   1.000
_cell.length_c   1.000
_cell.angle_alpha   90.00
_cell.angle_beta   90.00
_cell.angle_gamma   90.00
#
_symmetry.space_group_name_H-M   'P 1'
#
loop_
_entity.id
_entity.type
_entity.pdbx_description
1 polymer ?
#
loop_
_entity_poly.entity_id
_entity_poly.type
_entity_poly.pdbx_seq_one_letter_code
_entity_poly.pdbx_strand_id
1 'polypeptide(L)'
;MSRSPDMHHDQASTNYKEAFSLFDKRGTGKVALESLGDLLRACGQNPTLAEIADLEKSVGGDFDFESFLKVLNRPGGFRDPGEPEEYCRGFQVFDKDLTGFIGVGQLRYILTNLGEKMSDEEVDELLKAVDTSSGEINYTDLVRTILAN
;
A
#
# COMPACT_ATOMS: atom_id res chain seq x y z
N MET A 1 -12.33 -26.87 -18.90
CA MET A 1 -10.87 -26.68 -18.79
C MET A 1 -10.57 -26.41 -17.34
N SER A 2 -10.07 -27.42 -16.65
CA SER A 2 -9.79 -27.38 -15.21
C SER A 2 -8.65 -26.41 -14.95
N ARG A 3 -8.92 -25.31 -14.22
CA ARG A 3 -7.85 -24.49 -13.64
C ARG A 3 -7.19 -25.33 -12.55
N SER A 4 -5.91 -25.63 -12.71
CA SER A 4 -5.11 -26.31 -11.71
C SER A 4 -5.08 -25.48 -10.42
N PRO A 5 -5.34 -26.08 -9.25
CA PRO A 5 -5.12 -25.44 -7.96
C PRO A 5 -3.63 -25.53 -7.58
N ASP A 6 -3.14 -24.50 -6.89
CA ASP A 6 -2.05 -24.58 -5.91
C ASP A 6 -0.63 -24.95 -6.39
N MET A 7 0.05 -24.04 -7.11
CA MET A 7 1.53 -24.02 -7.16
C MET A 7 2.18 -22.71 -6.71
N HIS A 8 1.39 -21.69 -6.35
CA HIS A 8 1.94 -20.45 -5.75
C HIS A 8 2.01 -20.49 -4.20
N HIS A 9 1.46 -21.53 -3.56
CA HIS A 9 1.22 -21.53 -2.10
C HIS A 9 2.47 -21.88 -1.26
N ASP A 10 3.39 -22.72 -1.75
CA ASP A 10 4.55 -23.19 -0.94
C ASP A 10 5.74 -22.22 -0.91
N GLN A 11 6.03 -21.53 -2.02
CA GLN A 11 7.08 -20.50 -2.03
C GLN A 11 6.61 -19.23 -1.28
N ALA A 12 5.32 -18.89 -1.42
CA ALA A 12 4.72 -17.74 -0.76
C ALA A 12 4.61 -17.94 0.76
N SER A 13 4.26 -19.15 1.23
CA SER A 13 4.13 -19.42 2.67
C SER A 13 5.44 -19.33 3.44
N THR A 14 6.57 -19.70 2.83
CA THR A 14 7.90 -19.53 3.41
C THR A 14 8.23 -18.03 3.57
N ASN A 15 7.97 -17.22 2.53
CA ASN A 15 8.13 -15.77 2.59
C ASN A 15 7.25 -15.11 3.66
N TYR A 16 6.01 -15.57 3.85
CA TYR A 16 5.10 -14.98 4.85
C TYR A 16 5.54 -15.26 6.28
N LYS A 17 6.07 -16.46 6.55
CA LYS A 17 6.58 -16.81 7.88
C LYS A 17 7.85 -16.04 8.20
N GLU A 18 8.71 -15.84 7.21
CA GLU A 18 9.90 -14.99 7.34
C GLU A 18 9.51 -13.53 7.59
N ALA A 19 8.58 -12.99 6.80
CA ALA A 19 8.03 -11.64 7.02
C ALA A 19 7.47 -11.52 8.44
N PHE A 20 6.58 -12.42 8.88
CA PHE A 20 6.03 -12.41 10.23
C PHE A 20 7.12 -12.41 11.32
N SER A 21 8.17 -13.22 11.13
CA SER A 21 9.29 -13.31 12.09
C SER A 21 10.10 -12.00 12.19
N LEU A 22 10.15 -11.18 11.13
CA LEU A 22 10.78 -9.85 11.19
C LEU A 22 9.98 -8.86 12.04
N PHE A 23 8.66 -9.04 12.12
CA PHE A 23 7.77 -8.20 12.92
C PHE A 23 7.62 -8.70 14.37
N ASP A 24 7.74 -10.01 14.63
CA ASP A 24 7.84 -10.56 15.98
C ASP A 24 9.26 -10.36 16.56
N LYS A 25 9.62 -9.10 16.79
CA LYS A 25 10.97 -8.68 17.25
C LYS A 25 11.41 -9.36 18.56
N ARG A 26 10.46 -9.88 19.34
CA ARG A 26 10.70 -10.49 20.66
C ARG A 26 10.65 -12.02 20.63
N GLY A 27 10.32 -12.65 19.49
CA GLY A 27 10.20 -14.10 19.37
C GLY A 27 9.08 -14.69 20.24
N THR A 28 8.02 -13.93 20.45
CA THR A 28 6.89 -14.31 21.31
C THR A 28 5.86 -15.20 20.61
N GLY A 29 5.99 -15.37 19.29
CA GLY A 29 5.00 -15.98 18.41
C GLY A 29 3.83 -15.04 18.09
N LYS A 30 3.92 -13.76 18.46
CA LYS A 30 2.87 -12.76 18.26
C LYS A 30 3.43 -11.46 17.70
N VAL A 31 2.61 -10.77 16.92
CA VAL A 31 2.87 -9.44 16.38
C VAL A 31 1.85 -8.46 16.93
N ALA A 32 2.28 -7.24 17.20
CA ALA A 32 1.42 -6.17 17.68
C ALA A 32 0.36 -5.82 16.64
N LEU A 33 -0.87 -5.52 17.08
CA LEU A 33 -1.98 -5.20 16.18
C LEU A 33 -1.62 -4.08 15.18
N GLU A 34 -0.96 -3.03 15.66
CA GLU A 34 -0.51 -1.88 14.86
C GLU A 34 0.44 -2.22 13.70
N SER A 35 1.10 -3.39 13.74
CA SER A 35 2.01 -3.84 12.67
C SER A 35 1.28 -4.62 11.57
N LEU A 36 -0.04 -4.82 11.67
CA LEU A 36 -0.80 -5.61 10.71
C LEU A 36 -0.71 -5.03 9.29
N GLY A 37 -0.87 -3.71 9.14
CA GLY A 37 -0.81 -3.05 7.84
C GLY A 37 0.56 -3.19 7.17
N ASP A 38 1.64 -2.95 7.92
CA ASP A 38 3.00 -3.04 7.41
C ASP A 38 3.38 -4.49 7.08
N LEU A 39 2.94 -5.45 7.88
CA LEU A 39 3.16 -6.87 7.60
C LEU A 39 2.40 -7.32 6.34
N LEU A 40 1.16 -6.85 6.13
CA LEU A 40 0.42 -7.10 4.89
C LEU A 40 1.15 -6.54 3.67
N ARG A 41 1.71 -5.32 3.78
CA ARG A 41 2.54 -4.70 2.74
C ARG A 41 3.84 -5.45 2.48
N ALA A 42 4.51 -5.93 3.54
CA ALA A 42 5.68 -6.78 3.40
C ALA A 42 5.38 -8.12 2.69
N CYS A 43 4.13 -8.59 2.78
CA CYS A 43 3.62 -9.75 2.05
C CYS A 43 3.06 -9.42 0.65
N GLY A 44 3.31 -8.21 0.14
CA GLY A 44 2.92 -7.76 -1.20
C GLY A 44 1.44 -7.38 -1.34
N GLN A 45 0.71 -7.26 -0.24
CA GLN A 45 -0.68 -6.74 -0.26
C GLN A 45 -0.66 -5.23 -0.13
N ASN A 46 -1.58 -4.52 -0.78
CA ASN A 46 -1.68 -3.07 -0.67
C ASN A 46 -3.04 -2.61 -0.10
N PRO A 47 -3.37 -2.96 1.16
CA PRO A 47 -4.60 -2.52 1.79
C PRO A 47 -4.58 -1.01 2.08
N THR A 48 -5.74 -0.40 1.92
CA THR A 48 -6.02 0.97 2.35
C THR A 48 -5.98 1.08 3.89
N LEU A 49 -5.75 2.28 4.43
CA LEU A 49 -5.80 2.51 5.89
C LEU A 49 -7.18 2.18 6.46
N ALA A 50 -8.26 2.46 5.72
CA ALA A 50 -9.62 2.10 6.11
C ALA A 50 -9.79 0.57 6.20
N GLU A 51 -9.28 -0.17 5.22
CA GLU A 51 -9.31 -1.64 5.24
C GLU A 51 -8.47 -2.19 6.40
N ILE A 52 -7.28 -1.64 6.66
CA ILE A 52 -6.45 -2.05 7.80
C ILE A 52 -7.22 -1.85 9.11
N ALA A 53 -7.84 -0.69 9.31
CA ALA A 53 -8.60 -0.42 10.52
C ALA A 53 -9.78 -1.38 10.72
N ASP A 54 -10.44 -1.81 9.64
CA ASP A 54 -11.51 -2.81 9.72
C ASP A 54 -10.98 -4.23 10.00
N LEU A 55 -9.84 -4.59 9.42
CA LEU A 55 -9.15 -5.84 9.73
C LEU A 55 -8.68 -5.87 11.18
N GLU A 56 -8.11 -4.79 11.69
CA GLU A 56 -7.66 -4.68 13.07
C GLU A 56 -8.81 -4.87 14.07
N LYS A 57 -9.98 -4.27 13.81
CA LYS A 57 -11.19 -4.51 14.61
C LYS A 57 -11.61 -5.98 14.60
N SER A 58 -11.47 -6.65 13.46
CA SER A 58 -11.81 -8.08 13.34
C SER A 58 -10.82 -8.98 14.07
N VAL A 59 -9.54 -8.61 14.11
CA VAL A 59 -8.50 -9.35 14.83
C VAL A 59 -8.62 -9.12 16.34
N GLY A 60 -8.87 -7.88 16.77
CA GLY A 60 -9.20 -7.53 18.16
C GLY A 60 -8.01 -7.46 19.13
N GLY A 61 -6.77 -7.60 18.65
CA GLY A 61 -5.55 -7.49 19.47
C GLY A 61 -4.32 -8.11 18.81
N ASP A 62 -3.24 -8.27 19.58
CA ASP A 62 -2.03 -8.95 19.10
C ASP A 62 -2.34 -10.34 18.56
N PHE A 63 -1.73 -10.67 17.43
CA PHE A 63 -2.11 -11.84 16.64
C PHE A 63 -0.92 -12.76 16.40
N ASP A 64 -1.22 -14.05 16.31
CA ASP A 64 -0.24 -15.08 15.92
C ASP A 64 -0.24 -15.31 14.41
N PHE A 65 0.69 -16.14 13.95
CA PHE A 65 0.84 -16.44 12.53
C PHE A 65 -0.41 -17.09 11.92
N GLU A 66 -1.13 -17.93 12.67
CA GLU A 66 -2.36 -18.56 12.16
C GLU A 66 -3.48 -17.53 11.95
N SER A 67 -3.62 -16.59 12.89
CA SER A 67 -4.57 -15.48 12.78
C SER A 67 -4.21 -14.56 11.61
N PHE A 68 -2.92 -14.28 11.41
CA PHE A 68 -2.44 -13.54 10.24
C PHE A 68 -2.80 -14.23 8.92
N LEU A 69 -2.60 -15.54 8.80
CA LEU A 69 -2.95 -16.28 7.59
C LEU A 69 -4.46 -16.23 7.28
N LYS A 70 -5.33 -16.17 8.30
CA LYS A 70 -6.78 -16.00 8.10
C LYS A 70 -7.10 -14.62 7.53
N VAL A 71 -6.40 -13.58 7.96
CA VAL A 71 -6.52 -12.23 7.39
C VAL A 71 -6.00 -12.21 5.95
N LEU A 72 -4.84 -12.79 5.72
CA LEU A 72 -4.19 -12.82 4.40
C LEU A 72 -5.03 -13.57 3.36
N ASN A 73 -5.69 -14.65 3.75
CA ASN A 73 -6.54 -15.48 2.89
C ASN A 73 -8.05 -15.16 3.03
N ARG A 74 -8.40 -13.95 3.47
CA ARG A 74 -9.80 -13.55 3.66
C ARG A 74 -10.63 -13.70 2.37
N PRO A 75 -11.93 -14.06 2.46
CA PRO A 75 -12.81 -14.07 1.30
C PRO A 75 -12.83 -12.71 0.59
N GLY A 76 -12.69 -12.74 -0.73
CA GLY A 76 -12.58 -11.52 -1.56
C GLY A 76 -11.17 -10.97 -1.71
N GLY A 77 -10.19 -11.48 -0.95
CA GLY A 77 -8.78 -11.11 -1.07
C GLY A 77 -8.50 -9.63 -0.79
N PHE A 78 -7.38 -9.15 -1.36
CA PHE A 78 -7.03 -7.74 -1.43
C PHE A 78 -7.16 -7.28 -2.87
N ARG A 79 -7.52 -6.02 -3.07
CA ARG A 79 -7.70 -5.45 -4.40
C ARG A 79 -6.34 -5.32 -5.08
N ASP A 80 -6.24 -5.82 -6.31
CA ASP A 80 -5.09 -5.52 -7.17
C ASP A 80 -5.01 -3.99 -7.41
N PRO A 81 -3.80 -3.44 -7.57
CA PRO A 81 -3.65 -2.05 -7.99
C PRO A 81 -4.44 -1.79 -9.27
N GLY A 82 -5.06 -0.62 -9.37
CA GLY A 82 -5.74 -0.20 -10.60
C GLY A 82 -4.74 0.10 -11.72
N GLU A 83 -5.25 0.39 -12.92
CA GLU A 83 -4.40 0.87 -14.01
C GLU A 83 -3.89 2.29 -13.70
N PRO A 84 -2.66 2.67 -14.10
CA PRO A 84 -2.10 4.00 -13.86
C PRO A 84 -3.03 5.15 -14.25
N GLU A 85 -3.79 4.97 -15.33
CA GLU A 85 -4.74 5.95 -15.85
C GLU A 85 -5.88 6.25 -14.87
N GLU A 86 -6.27 5.30 -14.03
CA GLU A 86 -7.33 5.50 -13.01
C GLU A 86 -6.86 6.47 -11.92
N TYR A 87 -5.61 6.35 -11.49
CA TYR A 87 -5.00 7.26 -10.51
C TYR A 87 -4.74 8.63 -11.10
N CYS A 88 -4.28 8.69 -12.37
CA CYS A 88 -4.01 9.94 -13.07
C CYS A 88 -5.24 10.86 -13.16
N ARG A 89 -6.45 10.31 -13.23
CA ARG A 89 -7.71 11.09 -13.26
C ARG A 89 -7.88 12.01 -12.06
N GLY A 90 -7.36 11.63 -10.89
CA GLY A 90 -7.43 12.47 -9.69
C GLY A 90 -6.62 13.77 -9.82
N PHE A 91 -5.49 13.70 -10.52
CA PHE A 91 -4.59 14.84 -10.72
C PHE A 91 -5.04 15.78 -11.85
N GLN A 92 -5.75 15.26 -12.85
CA GLN A 92 -6.30 16.04 -13.98
C GLN A 92 -7.30 17.13 -13.55
N VAL A 93 -7.79 17.09 -12.31
CA VAL A 93 -8.56 18.21 -11.74
C VAL A 93 -7.70 19.49 -11.64
N PHE A 94 -6.39 19.34 -11.46
CA PHE A 94 -5.42 20.42 -11.30
C PHE A 94 -4.63 20.72 -12.59
N ASP A 95 -4.45 19.71 -13.46
CA ASP A 95 -3.84 19.83 -14.78
C ASP A 95 -4.90 20.03 -15.87
N LYS A 96 -5.38 21.28 -16.03
CA LYS A 96 -6.47 21.62 -16.96
C LYS A 96 -6.11 21.40 -18.43
N ASP A 97 -4.83 21.54 -18.75
CA ASP A 97 -4.31 21.43 -20.11
C ASP A 97 -3.84 19.99 -20.43
N LEU A 98 -3.99 19.05 -19.48
CA LEU A 98 -3.60 17.64 -19.61
C LEU A 98 -2.13 17.46 -20.03
N THR A 99 -1.26 18.29 -19.46
CA THR A 99 0.19 18.27 -19.69
C THR A 99 0.88 17.04 -19.10
N GLY A 100 0.28 16.42 -18.08
CA GLY A 100 0.90 15.39 -17.24
C GLY A 100 1.67 15.95 -16.04
N PHE A 101 1.64 17.27 -15.84
CA PHE A 101 2.37 17.96 -14.78
C PHE A 101 1.44 18.74 -13.84
N ILE A 102 1.81 18.80 -12.57
CA ILE A 102 1.18 19.67 -11.57
C ILE A 102 2.25 20.30 -10.69
N GLY A 103 1.95 21.44 -10.07
CA GLY A 103 2.88 22.09 -9.14
C GLY A 103 3.12 21.23 -7.88
N VAL A 104 4.33 21.29 -7.31
CA VAL A 104 4.69 20.57 -6.07
C VAL A 104 3.70 20.85 -4.93
N GLY A 105 3.30 22.11 -4.77
CA GLY A 105 2.32 22.52 -3.77
C GLY A 105 0.92 21.95 -4.00
N GLN A 106 0.52 21.74 -5.26
CA GLN A 106 -0.75 21.08 -5.60
C GLN A 106 -0.69 19.59 -5.26
N LEU A 107 0.42 18.91 -5.59
CA LEU A 107 0.59 17.50 -5.21
C LEU A 107 0.50 17.34 -3.69
N ARG A 108 1.21 18.18 -2.92
CA ARG A 108 1.11 18.17 -1.46
C ARG A 108 -0.32 18.37 -0.99
N TYR A 109 -1.02 19.38 -1.50
CA TYR A 109 -2.40 19.65 -1.12
C TYR A 109 -3.30 18.43 -1.36
N ILE A 110 -3.15 17.75 -2.49
CA ILE A 110 -3.92 16.55 -2.82
C ILE A 110 -3.65 15.46 -1.80
N LEU A 111 -2.38 15.12 -1.56
CA LEU A 111 -2.00 14.00 -0.69
C LEU A 111 -2.34 14.23 0.79
N THR A 112 -2.37 15.49 1.26
CA THR A 112 -2.69 15.80 2.66
C THR A 112 -4.17 16.10 2.92
N ASN A 113 -4.98 16.37 1.89
CA ASN A 113 -6.38 16.80 2.07
C ASN A 113 -7.42 15.86 1.46
N LEU A 114 -7.07 15.05 0.46
CA LEU A 114 -8.03 14.24 -0.31
C LEU A 114 -7.82 12.75 -0.03
N GLY A 115 -8.92 12.00 0.10
CA GLY A 115 -8.88 10.55 0.26
C GLY A 115 -8.22 10.11 1.58
N GLU A 116 -7.35 9.10 1.48
CA GLU A 116 -6.49 8.67 2.59
C GLU A 116 -5.32 9.64 2.71
N LYS A 117 -5.39 10.47 3.75
CA LYS A 117 -4.47 11.59 3.92
C LYS A 117 -3.12 11.08 4.41
N MET A 118 -2.08 11.61 3.78
CA MET A 118 -0.72 11.53 4.29
C MET A 118 -0.44 12.71 5.21
N SER A 119 0.44 12.51 6.17
CA SER A 119 1.08 13.59 6.93
C SER A 119 2.02 14.41 6.04
N ASP A 120 2.33 15.63 6.48
CA ASP A 120 3.29 16.47 5.75
C ASP A 120 4.68 15.82 5.69
N GLU A 121 5.07 15.11 6.75
CA GLU A 121 6.32 14.37 6.83
C GLU A 121 6.37 13.20 5.84
N GLU A 122 5.29 12.43 5.70
CA GLU A 122 5.22 11.35 4.70
C GLU A 122 5.28 11.88 3.27
N VAL A 123 4.66 13.04 3.01
CA VAL A 123 4.77 13.71 1.70
C VAL A 123 6.19 14.20 1.47
N ASP A 124 6.87 14.74 2.48
CA ASP A 124 8.27 15.13 2.36
C ASP A 124 9.16 13.95 2.01
N GLU A 125 8.96 12.78 2.65
CA GLU A 125 9.69 11.56 2.30
C GLU A 125 9.40 11.10 0.87
N LEU A 126 8.14 11.13 0.43
CA LEU A 126 7.77 10.80 -0.95
C LEU A 126 8.48 11.72 -1.95
N LEU A 127 8.50 13.02 -1.69
CA LEU A 127 9.08 14.03 -2.58
C LEU A 127 10.60 13.94 -2.70
N LYS A 128 11.31 13.31 -1.75
CA LYS A 128 12.76 13.08 -1.88
C LYS A 128 13.11 12.17 -3.06
N ALA A 129 12.18 11.31 -3.48
CA ALA A 129 12.37 10.39 -4.59
C ALA A 129 11.95 11.00 -5.96
N VAL A 130 11.49 12.25 -5.98
CA VAL A 130 10.92 12.91 -7.16
C VAL A 130 11.76 14.15 -7.52
N ASP A 131 12.02 14.36 -8.81
CA ASP A 131 12.62 15.62 -9.26
C ASP A 131 11.63 16.78 -9.11
N THR A 132 11.98 17.73 -8.25
CA THR A 132 11.18 18.92 -7.94
C THR A 132 11.86 20.22 -8.37
N SER A 133 12.99 20.13 -9.08
CA SER A 133 13.84 21.28 -9.43
C SER A 133 13.16 22.32 -10.32
N SER A 134 12.18 21.90 -11.13
CA SER A 134 11.37 22.78 -11.98
C SER A 134 10.21 23.47 -11.24
N GLY A 135 9.90 23.03 -10.01
CA GLY A 135 8.68 23.44 -9.29
C GLY A 135 7.41 22.70 -9.71
N GLU A 136 7.51 21.79 -10.70
CA GLU A 136 6.43 20.95 -11.20
C GLU A 136 6.83 19.47 -11.11
N ILE A 137 5.83 18.59 -11.02
CA ILE A 137 6.00 17.15 -10.92
C ILE A 137 5.24 16.49 -12.06
N ASN A 138 5.92 15.58 -12.77
CA ASN A 138 5.25 14.67 -13.69
C ASN A 138 4.48 13.62 -12.89
N TYR A 139 3.19 13.84 -12.65
CA TYR A 139 2.37 12.93 -11.86
C TYR A 139 2.10 11.62 -12.61
N THR A 140 2.16 11.63 -13.94
CA THR A 140 1.93 10.41 -14.74
C THR A 140 3.08 9.42 -14.58
N ASP A 141 4.32 9.91 -14.57
CA ASP A 141 5.49 9.09 -14.30
C ASP A 141 5.55 8.68 -12.82
N LEU A 142 5.22 9.60 -11.90
CA LEU A 142 5.15 9.28 -10.46
C LEU A 142 4.20 8.10 -10.19
N VAL A 143 2.98 8.13 -10.73
CA VAL A 143 2.01 7.03 -10.58
C VAL A 143 2.56 5.72 -11.14
N ARG A 144 3.17 5.75 -12.34
CA ARG A 144 3.76 4.55 -12.95
C ARG A 144 4.90 3.98 -12.10
N THR A 145 5.78 4.82 -11.57
CA THR A 145 6.87 4.41 -10.70
C THR A 145 6.35 3.78 -9.42
N ILE A 146 5.30 4.35 -8.82
CA ILE A 146 4.68 3.80 -7.60
C ILE A 146 4.04 2.44 -7.87
N LEU A 147 3.31 2.27 -8.98
CA LEU A 147 2.62 1.03 -9.30
C LEU A 147 3.54 -0.10 -9.81
N ALA A 148 4.75 0.24 -10.25
CA ALA A 148 5.72 -0.74 -10.73
C ALA A 148 6.56 -1.40 -9.62
N ASN A 149 6.47 -0.91 -8.38
CA ASN A 149 7.24 -1.36 -7.22
C ASN A 149 6.47 -2.34 -6.33
#